data_AF-A0A2V6FUH8-F1
#
_entry.id   AF-A0A2V6FUH8-F1
#
_cell.length_a   1.000
_cell.length_b   1.000
_cell.length_c   1.000
_cell.angle_alpha   90.00
_cell.angle_beta   90.00
_cell.angle_gamma   90.00
#
_symmetry.space_group_name_H-M   'P 1'
#
loop_
_entity.id
_entity.type
_entity.pdbx_description
1 polymer ?
#
loop_
_entity_poly.entity_id
_entity_poly.type
_entity_poly.pdbx_seq_one_letter_code
_entity_poly.pdbx_strand_id
1 'polypeptide(L)'
;IISAIFYSVFVLVPFGRLVIADVLLYSLALFLEFGALIQLRKREPSLRGAFRIPLGRSGVMIVAALPMIVLLGVIAISFRDGEYGVPALLGAAVAIALGPVMYRLARSRGKN
;
A
#
# COMPACT_ATOMS: atom_id res chain seq x y z
N ILE A 1 11.78 23.16 1.10
CA ILE A 1 12.73 23.01 2.23
C ILE A 1 12.58 21.64 2.89
N ILE A 2 11.40 21.29 3.44
CA ILE A 2 11.18 19.99 4.09
C ILE A 2 11.51 18.80 3.17
N SER A 3 10.99 18.79 1.94
CA SER A 3 11.29 17.74 0.95
C SER A 3 12.77 17.62 0.63
N ALA A 4 13.48 18.74 0.52
CA ALA A 4 14.92 18.76 0.26
C ALA A 4 15.70 18.07 1.38
N ILE A 5 15.33 18.29 2.65
CA ILE A 5 15.93 17.60 3.81
C ILE A 5 15.75 16.08 3.69
N PHE A 6 14.53 15.62 3.38
CA PHE A 6 14.26 14.19 3.19
C PHE A 6 15.08 13.58 2.05
N TYR A 7 15.12 14.25 0.89
CA TYR A 7 15.91 13.77 -0.25
C TYR A 7 17.41 13.74 0.07
N SER A 8 17.95 14.74 0.77
CA SER A 8 19.36 14.74 1.20
C SER A 8 19.70 13.56 2.09
N VAL A 9 18.79 13.14 2.99
CA VAL A 9 18.98 11.94 3.82
C VAL A 9 18.95 10.67 2.95
N PHE A 10 18.05 10.59 1.98
CA PHE A 10 17.92 9.42 1.10
C PHE A 10 19.11 9.21 0.17
N VAL A 11 19.86 10.27 -0.18
CA VAL A 11 21.11 10.14 -0.97
C VAL A 11 22.17 9.30 -0.26
N LEU A 12 22.12 9.17 1.07
CA LEU A 12 23.04 8.33 1.84
C LEU A 12 22.77 6.83 1.66
N VAL A 13 21.63 6.46 1.08
CA VAL A 13 21.23 5.07 0.88
C VAL A 13 21.48 4.67 -0.58
N PRO A 14 22.03 3.47 -0.86
CA PRO A 14 22.23 2.99 -2.22
C PRO A 14 20.94 3.01 -3.06
N PHE A 15 21.01 3.49 -4.30
CA PHE A 15 19.85 3.63 -5.20
C PHE A 15 18.99 2.35 -5.29
N GLY A 16 19.63 1.18 -5.42
CA GLY A 16 18.90 -0.10 -5.47
C GLY A 16 18.02 -0.36 -4.24
N ARG A 17 18.46 0.05 -3.05
CA ARG A 17 17.64 -0.06 -1.82
C ARG A 17 16.44 0.88 -1.83
N LEU A 18 16.58 2.09 -2.36
CA LEU A 18 15.44 3.01 -2.52
C LEU A 18 14.40 2.43 -3.46
N VAL A 19 14.84 1.89 -4.61
CA VAL A 19 13.93 1.30 -5.60
C VAL A 19 13.17 0.10 -5.02
N ILE A 20 13.86 -0.78 -4.29
CA ILE A 20 13.21 -1.92 -3.62
C ILE A 20 12.20 -1.44 -2.58
N ALA A 21 12.54 -0.42 -1.79
CA ALA A 21 11.62 0.16 -0.81
C ALA A 21 10.39 0.80 -1.47
N ASP A 22 10.56 1.53 -2.58
CA ASP A 22 9.47 2.14 -3.33
C ASP A 22 8.52 1.07 -3.91
N VAL A 23 9.08 0.06 -4.57
CA VAL A 23 8.29 -1.05 -5.16
C VAL A 23 7.53 -1.82 -4.07
N LEU A 24 8.16 -2.09 -2.93
CA LEU A 24 7.50 -2.78 -1.81
C LEU A 24 6.39 -1.94 -1.18
N LEU A 25 6.64 -0.66 -0.95
CA LEU A 25 5.64 0.26 -0.42
C LEU A 25 4.45 0.37 -1.37
N TYR A 26 4.70 0.54 -2.66
CA TYR A 26 3.66 0.61 -3.69
C TYR A 26 2.87 -0.70 -3.79
N SER A 27 3.57 -1.84 -3.76
CA SER A 27 2.95 -3.17 -3.77
C SER A 27 2.01 -3.37 -2.58
N LEU A 28 2.42 -2.94 -1.39
CA LEU A 28 1.61 -3.07 -0.18
C LEU A 28 0.45 -2.06 -0.15
N ALA A 29 0.63 -0.87 -0.71
CA ALA A 29 -0.45 0.09 -0.92
C ALA A 29 -1.53 -0.47 -1.87
N LEU A 30 -1.13 -1.02 -3.02
CA LEU A 30 -2.05 -1.69 -3.95
C LEU A 30 -2.78 -2.87 -3.29
N PHE A 31 -2.07 -3.64 -2.46
CA PHE A 31 -2.68 -4.74 -1.72
C PHE A 31 -3.82 -4.25 -0.82
N LEU A 32 -3.62 -3.11 -0.13
CA LEU A 32 -4.65 -2.47 0.68
C LEU A 32 -5.78 -1.89 -0.17
N GLU A 33 -5.50 -1.33 -1.34
CA GLU A 33 -6.53 -0.82 -2.26
C GLU A 33 -7.45 -1.94 -2.76
N PHE A 34 -6.89 -3.08 -3.19
CA PHE A 34 -7.69 -4.25 -3.57
C PHE A 34 -8.45 -4.83 -2.37
N GLY A 35 -7.82 -4.88 -1.20
CA GLY A 35 -8.48 -5.26 0.05
C GLY A 35 -9.67 -4.35 0.39
N ALA A 36 -9.49 -3.03 0.25
CA ALA A 36 -10.52 -2.03 0.45
C ALA A 36 -11.64 -2.16 -0.58
N LEU A 37 -11.33 -2.43 -1.85
CA LEU A 37 -12.31 -2.69 -2.89
C LEU A 37 -13.18 -3.92 -2.56
N ILE A 38 -12.55 -5.02 -2.13
CA ILE A 38 -13.26 -6.23 -1.72
C ILE A 38 -14.15 -5.93 -0.50
N GLN A 39 -13.62 -5.22 0.49
CA GLN A 39 -14.35 -4.86 1.70
C GLN A 39 -15.54 -3.94 1.41
N LEU A 40 -15.36 -2.95 0.53
CA LEU A 40 -16.40 -2.04 0.09
C LEU A 40 -17.50 -2.78 -0.67
N ARG A 41 -17.13 -3.73 -1.56
CA ARG A 41 -18.11 -4.54 -2.30
C ARG A 41 -18.93 -5.45 -1.38
N LYS A 42 -18.37 -5.87 -0.24
CA LYS A 42 -19.08 -6.63 0.79
C LYS A 42 -20.04 -5.75 1.61
N ARG A 43 -19.58 -4.57 2.06
CA ARG A 43 -20.37 -3.67 2.92
C ARG A 43 -21.45 -2.89 2.16
N GLU A 44 -21.11 -2.37 0.99
CA GLU A 44 -21.95 -1.43 0.24
C GLU A 44 -22.11 -1.89 -1.23
N PRO A 45 -22.80 -3.02 -1.46
CA PRO A 45 -22.93 -3.62 -2.79
C PRO A 45 -23.74 -2.78 -3.78
N SER A 46 -24.64 -1.92 -3.27
CA SER A 46 -25.55 -1.06 -4.02
C SER A 46 -25.01 0.35 -4.22
N LEU A 47 -23.82 0.68 -3.71
CA LEU A 47 -23.25 2.01 -3.84
C LEU A 47 -23.07 2.34 -5.34
N ARG A 48 -23.72 3.41 -5.78
CA ARG A 48 -23.63 3.92 -7.16
C ARG A 48 -22.29 4.64 -7.34
N GLY A 49 -21.23 3.88 -7.55
CA GLY A 49 -19.93 4.45 -7.97
C GLY A 49 -20.01 4.91 -9.42
N ALA A 50 -19.49 6.10 -9.73
CA ALA A 50 -19.42 6.65 -11.09
C ALA A 50 -18.72 5.69 -12.09
N PHE A 51 -17.83 4.82 -11.61
CA PHE A 51 -17.22 3.73 -12.35
C PHE A 51 -17.37 2.41 -11.58
N ARG A 52 -18.48 1.71 -11.80
CA ARG A 52 -18.70 0.37 -11.24
C ARG A 52 -18.06 -0.68 -12.15
N ILE A 53 -17.18 -1.51 -11.59
CA ILE A 53 -16.71 -2.72 -12.28
C ILE A 53 -17.95 -3.56 -12.63
N PRO A 54 -18.23 -3.85 -13.91
CA PRO A 54 -19.46 -4.52 -14.35
C PRO A 54 -19.53 -6.01 -13.96
N LEU A 55 -18.61 -6.46 -13.12
CA LEU A 55 -18.55 -7.82 -12.58
C LEU A 55 -19.34 -7.91 -11.28
N GLY A 56 -20.06 -9.01 -11.07
CA GLY A 56 -20.70 -9.33 -9.79
C GLY A 56 -19.68 -9.45 -8.64
N ARG A 57 -20.16 -9.64 -7.40
CA ARG A 57 -19.28 -9.73 -6.21
C ARG A 57 -18.16 -10.77 -6.39
N SER A 58 -18.49 -11.96 -6.91
CA SER A 58 -17.53 -13.03 -7.21
C SER A 58 -16.51 -12.62 -8.26
N GLY A 59 -16.94 -11.99 -9.35
CA GLY A 59 -16.04 -11.53 -10.41
C GLY A 59 -15.05 -10.47 -9.92
N VAL A 60 -15.48 -9.52 -9.08
CA VAL A 60 -14.58 -8.54 -8.45
C VAL A 60 -13.56 -9.21 -7.54
N MET A 61 -13.97 -10.23 -6.75
CA MET A 61 -13.03 -10.97 -5.90
C MET A 61 -12.00 -11.74 -6.73
N ILE A 62 -12.40 -12.40 -7.82
CA ILE A 62 -11.48 -13.15 -8.69
C ILE A 62 -10.48 -12.21 -9.35
N VAL A 63 -10.97 -11.11 -9.93
CA VAL A 63 -10.11 -10.12 -10.60
C VAL A 63 -9.16 -9.42 -9.62
N ALA A 64 -9.60 -9.16 -8.38
CA ALA A 64 -8.73 -8.62 -7.33
C ALA A 64 -7.76 -9.67 -6.78
N ALA A 65 -8.12 -10.95 -6.75
CA ALA A 65 -7.25 -12.02 -6.24
C ALA A 65 -5.99 -12.20 -7.09
N LEU A 66 -6.09 -12.06 -8.42
CA LEU A 66 -4.96 -12.22 -9.33
C LEU A 66 -3.78 -11.27 -8.99
N PRO A 67 -3.95 -9.93 -8.97
CA PRO A 67 -2.87 -9.03 -8.57
C PRO A 67 -2.46 -9.24 -7.11
N MET A 68 -3.39 -9.58 -6.20
CA MET A 68 -3.05 -9.86 -4.80
C MET A 68 -2.08 -11.05 -4.65
N ILE A 69 -2.23 -12.10 -5.46
CA ILE A 69 -1.31 -13.25 -5.48
C ILE A 69 0.08 -12.83 -5.97
N VAL A 70 0.13 -12.02 -7.04
CA VAL A 70 1.41 -11.49 -7.55
C VAL A 70 2.10 -10.64 -6.49
N LEU A 71 1.37 -9.75 -5.82
CA LEU A 71 1.88 -8.91 -4.75
C LEU A 71 2.41 -9.74 -3.57
N LEU A 72 1.71 -10.81 -3.19
CA LEU A 72 2.20 -11.77 -2.19
C LEU A 72 3.51 -12.43 -2.64
N GLY A 73 3.63 -12.79 -3.91
CA GLY A 73 4.87 -13.32 -4.48
C GLY A 73 6.03 -12.33 -4.39
N VAL A 74 5.80 -11.07 -4.76
CA VAL A 74 6.81 -9.99 -4.68
C VAL A 74 7.28 -9.82 -3.23
N ILE A 75 6.35 -9.78 -2.27
CA ILE A 75 6.68 -9.67 -0.85
C ILE A 75 7.48 -10.90 -0.40
N ALA A 76 7.05 -12.12 -0.75
CA ALA A 76 7.70 -13.36 -0.36
C ALA A 76 9.13 -13.50 -0.91
N ILE A 77 9.36 -13.12 -2.16
CA ILE A 77 10.70 -13.10 -2.78
C ILE A 77 11.58 -12.07 -2.05
N SER A 78 11.03 -10.90 -1.75
CA SER A 78 11.76 -9.84 -1.02
C SER A 78 12.21 -10.29 0.37
N PHE A 79 11.46 -11.16 1.04
CA PHE A 79 11.87 -11.77 2.32
C PHE A 79 13.03 -12.77 2.17
N ARG A 80 13.06 -13.56 1.09
CA ARG A 80 14.12 -14.55 0.85
C ARG A 80 15.46 -13.89 0.57
N ASP A 81 15.45 -12.77 -0.15
CA ASP A 81 16.67 -12.11 -0.57
C ASP A 81 17.38 -11.34 0.56
N GLY A 82 16.73 -11.18 1.74
CA GLY A 82 17.30 -10.87 3.06
C GLY A 82 18.08 -9.56 3.23
N GLU A 83 19.02 -9.29 2.34
CA GLU A 83 19.99 -8.20 2.33
C GLU A 83 19.38 -6.85 1.95
N TYR A 84 18.28 -6.85 1.18
CA TYR A 84 17.62 -5.63 0.70
C TYR A 84 16.14 -5.51 1.12
N GLY A 85 15.45 -6.63 1.34
CA GLY A 85 13.99 -6.61 1.55
C GLY A 85 13.53 -6.30 2.97
N VAL A 86 14.28 -6.70 4.00
CA VAL A 86 13.84 -6.52 5.40
C VAL A 86 13.75 -5.03 5.81
N PRO A 87 14.77 -4.18 5.56
CA PRO A 87 14.68 -2.75 5.90
C PRO A 87 13.59 -2.03 5.11
N ALA A 88 13.46 -2.37 3.82
CA ALA A 88 12.46 -1.83 2.92
C ALA A 88 11.02 -2.16 3.37
N LEU A 89 10.79 -3.41 3.79
CA LEU A 89 9.50 -3.83 4.30
C LEU A 89 9.16 -3.20 5.64
N LEU A 90 10.12 -3.10 6.57
CA LEU A 90 9.91 -2.39 7.84
C LEU A 90 9.54 -0.93 7.59
N GLY A 91 10.25 -0.26 6.68
CA GLY A 91 9.92 1.10 6.26
C GLY A 91 8.50 1.20 5.69
N ALA A 92 8.11 0.27 4.82
CA ALA A 92 6.78 0.23 4.25
C ALA A 92 5.68 -0.03 5.30
N ALA A 93 5.90 -0.98 6.21
CA ALA A 93 4.97 -1.29 7.29
C ALA A 93 4.76 -0.09 8.23
N VAL A 94 5.85 0.61 8.58
CA VAL A 94 5.78 1.84 9.38
C VAL A 94 5.01 2.92 8.64
N ALA A 95 5.31 3.16 7.35
CA ALA A 95 4.61 4.16 6.55
C ALA A 95 3.09 3.90 6.47
N ILE A 96 2.71 2.63 6.28
CA ILE A 96 1.31 2.22 6.26
C ILE A 96 0.64 2.38 7.61
N ALA A 97 1.31 2.01 8.71
CA ALA A 97 0.78 2.20 10.05
C ALA A 97 0.64 3.70 10.40
N LEU A 98 1.53 4.55 9.87
CA LEU A 98 1.50 5.99 10.06
C LEU A 98 0.26 6.61 9.41
N GLY A 99 -0.20 6.09 8.27
CA GLY A 99 -1.39 6.59 7.55
C GLY A 99 -2.64 6.72 8.44
N PRO A 100 -3.15 5.63 9.04
CA PRO A 100 -4.28 5.67 9.97
C PRO A 100 -4.04 6.53 11.21
N VAL A 101 -2.80 6.60 11.71
CA VAL A 101 -2.44 7.45 12.87
C VAL A 101 -2.57 8.93 12.49
N MET A 102 -1.97 9.32 11.36
CA MET A 102 -2.04 10.67 10.83
C MET A 102 -3.47 11.07 10.47
N TYR A 103 -4.24 10.17 9.87
CA TYR A 103 -5.66 10.41 9.58
C TYR A 103 -6.47 10.68 10.86
N ARG A 104 -6.24 9.89 11.93
CA ARG A 104 -6.90 10.11 13.23
C ARG A 104 -6.49 11.45 13.85
N LEU A 105 -5.22 11.80 13.79
CA LEU A 105 -4.72 13.07 14.32
C LEU A 105 -5.28 14.28 13.55
N ALA A 106 -5.31 14.21 12.21
CA ALA A 106 -5.89 15.23 11.35
C ALA A 106 -7.40 15.39 11.60
N ARG A 107 -8.12 14.27 11.75
CA ARG A 107 -9.55 14.28 12.08
C ARG A 107 -9.85 14.91 13.44
N SER A 108 -8.95 14.78 14.41
CA SER A 108 -9.08 15.43 15.73
C SER A 108 -8.98 16.95 15.62
N ARG A 109 -8.15 17.47 14.72
CA ARG A 109 -7.96 18.92 14.52
C ARG A 109 -9.09 19.61 13.76
N GLY A 110 -9.84 18.90 12.92
CA GLY A 110 -10.98 19.46 12.19
C GLY A 110 -12.27 19.57 13.02
N LYS A 111 -12.24 19.16 14.29
CA LYS A 111 -13.40 19.20 15.20
C LYS A 111 -13.29 20.30 16.27
N ASN A 112 -12.28 21.17 16.17
CA ASN A 112 -11.97 22.25 17.09
C ASN A 112 -12.19 23.61 16.43
#